data_AF-G8TLM9-F1
#
_entry.id   AF-G8TLM9-F1
#
_cell.length_a   1.000
_cell.length_b   1.000
_cell.length_c   1.000
_cell.angle_alpha   90.00
_cell.angle_beta   90.00
_cell.angle_gamma   90.00
#
_symmetry.space_group_name_H-M   'P 1'
#
loop_
_entity.id
_entity.type
_entity.pdbx_description
1 polymer ?
#
loop_
_entity_poly.entity_id
_entity_poly.type
_entity_poly.pdbx_seq_one_letter_code
_entity_poly.pdbx_strand_id
1 'polypeptide(L)'
;MNKIKVVFVALAMFAGVGGAFATHCEQCENSVQYIWNGSMYVAIGEYGVDYDCFISGGTCTYYKPDPVGQPNSYSPCHIGGYYIP
;
A
#
# COMPACT_ATOMS: atom_id res chain seq x y z
N MET A 1 0.52 32.60 27.82
CA MET A 1 -0.35 32.67 26.61
C MET A 1 0.34 32.11 25.37
N ASN A 2 1.61 32.42 25.10
CA ASN A 2 2.30 31.99 23.87
C ASN A 2 2.59 30.48 23.83
N LYS A 3 2.89 29.86 24.98
CA LYS A 3 3.17 28.42 25.08
C LYS A 3 1.97 27.54 24.68
N ILE A 4 0.76 27.94 25.07
CA ILE A 4 -0.48 27.23 24.74
C ILE A 4 -0.77 27.33 23.23
N LYS A 5 -0.55 28.50 22.62
CA LYS A 5 -0.71 28.70 21.16
C LYS A 5 0.23 27.79 20.35
N VAL A 6 1.49 27.63 20.80
CA VAL A 6 2.47 26.75 20.14
C VAL A 6 2.03 25.28 20.19
N VAL A 7 1.47 24.83 21.32
CA VAL A 7 0.97 23.45 21.47
C VAL A 7 -0.17 23.16 20.49
N PHE A 8 -1.12 24.08 20.31
CA PHE A 8 -2.22 23.90 19.35
C PHE A 8 -1.74 23.84 17.90
N VAL A 9 -0.75 24.66 17.53
CA VAL A 9 -0.18 24.65 16.17
C VAL A 9 0.56 23.34 15.91
N ALA A 10 1.35 22.85 16.86
CA ALA A 10 2.05 21.58 16.73
C ALA A 10 1.06 20.41 16.59
N LEU A 11 0.00 20.39 17.40
CA LEU A 11 -1.01 19.33 17.36
C LEU A 11 -1.75 19.27 16.01
N ALA A 12 -2.08 20.43 15.43
CA ALA A 12 -2.71 20.51 14.11
C ALA A 12 -1.81 19.96 13.00
N MET A 13 -0.49 20.23 13.06
CA MET A 13 0.48 19.68 12.10
C MET A 13 0.60 18.16 12.21
N PHE A 14 0.68 17.62 13.43
CA PHE A 14 0.73 16.18 13.65
C PHE A 14 -0.56 15.48 13.20
N ALA A 15 -1.73 16.08 13.43
CA ALA A 15 -3.01 15.53 12.97
C ALA A 15 -3.13 15.54 11.44
N GLY A 16 -2.68 16.59 10.77
CA GLY A 16 -2.68 16.68 9.31
C GLY A 16 -1.80 15.64 8.64
N VAL A 17 -0.59 15.42 9.19
CA VAL A 17 0.34 14.40 8.68
C VAL A 17 -0.13 12.98 9.02
N GLY A 18 -0.70 12.77 10.22
CA GLY A 18 -1.25 11.49 10.66
C GLY A 18 -2.41 10.99 9.79
N GLY A 19 -3.25 11.89 9.29
CA GLY A 19 -4.39 11.53 8.43
C GLY A 19 -4.01 10.96 7.08
N ALA A 20 -2.87 11.37 6.49
CA ALA A 20 -2.42 10.88 5.18
C ALA A 20 -1.97 9.41 5.22
N PHE A 21 -1.55 8.91 6.39
CA PHE A 21 -1.14 7.51 6.56
C PHE A 21 -2.32 6.57 6.84
N ALA A 22 -3.51 7.11 7.15
CA ALA A 22 -4.72 6.33 7.40
C ALA A 22 -5.51 6.02 6.12
N THR A 23 -4.94 6.29 4.95
CA THR A 23 -5.58 5.94 3.68
C THR A 23 -5.52 4.43 3.50
N HIS A 24 -6.59 3.74 3.94
CA HIS A 24 -6.85 2.37 3.56
C HIS A 24 -6.89 2.33 2.03
N CYS A 25 -5.91 1.66 1.40
CA CYS A 25 -5.76 1.67 -0.06
C CYS A 25 -6.82 0.77 -0.71
N GLU A 26 -8.09 1.19 -0.72
CA GLU A 26 -9.17 0.41 -1.36
C GLU A 26 -8.92 0.18 -2.85
N GLN A 27 -8.23 1.13 -3.50
CA GLN A 27 -7.81 0.99 -4.88
C GLN A 27 -6.91 -0.25 -5.09
N CYS A 28 -6.14 -0.60 -4.07
CA CYS A 28 -5.28 -1.76 -4.09
C CYS A 28 -6.10 -3.04 -4.18
N GLU A 29 -6.97 -3.25 -3.20
CA GLU A 29 -7.78 -4.46 -3.04
C GLU A 29 -8.63 -4.76 -4.29
N ASN A 30 -9.13 -3.70 -4.94
CA ASN A 30 -10.02 -3.82 -6.09
C ASN A 30 -9.30 -3.77 -7.45
N SER A 31 -7.95 -3.78 -7.45
CA SER A 31 -7.13 -3.75 -8.66
C SER A 31 -6.43 -5.08 -8.91
N VAL A 32 -6.03 -5.31 -10.16
CA VAL A 32 -5.24 -6.50 -10.52
C VAL A 32 -3.92 -6.49 -9.76
N GLN A 33 -3.67 -7.60 -9.08
CA GLN A 33 -2.49 -7.79 -8.24
C GLN A 33 -1.33 -8.34 -9.08
N TYR A 34 -0.12 -7.93 -8.75
CA TYR A 34 1.09 -8.33 -9.42
C TYR A 34 2.15 -8.80 -8.43
N ILE A 35 2.85 -9.88 -8.74
CA ILE A 35 4.03 -10.32 -7.97
C ILE A 35 5.32 -10.02 -8.71
N TRP A 36 6.35 -9.63 -7.97
CA TRP A 36 7.71 -9.54 -8.49
C TRP A 36 8.41 -10.91 -8.42
N ASN A 37 8.66 -11.54 -9.57
CA ASN A 37 9.31 -12.85 -9.64
C ASN A 37 10.85 -12.78 -9.78
N GLY A 38 11.46 -11.61 -9.56
CA GLY A 38 12.89 -11.37 -9.74
C GLY A 38 13.28 -10.82 -11.12
N SER A 39 12.41 -10.90 -12.12
CA SER A 39 12.64 -10.35 -13.47
C SER A 39 11.54 -9.41 -13.94
N MET A 40 10.29 -9.71 -13.62
CA MET A 40 9.13 -8.92 -14.06
C MET A 40 7.97 -9.00 -13.07
N TYR A 41 7.03 -8.06 -13.20
CA TYR A 41 5.75 -8.08 -12.50
C TYR A 41 4.74 -8.93 -13.26
N VAL A 42 4.31 -10.03 -12.65
CA VAL A 42 3.36 -10.99 -13.23
C VAL A 42 2.01 -10.83 -12.55
N ALA A 43 0.94 -10.71 -13.33
CA ALA A 43 -0.41 -10.65 -12.79
C ALA A 43 -0.78 -11.98 -12.13
N ILE A 44 -1.42 -11.90 -10.96
CA ILE A 44 -1.87 -13.06 -10.18
C ILE A 44 -3.39 -13.00 -9.98
N GLY A 45 -3.94 -14.06 -9.38
CA GLY A 45 -5.36 -14.24 -9.15
C GLY A 45 -5.94 -13.43 -8.00
N GLU A 46 -7.00 -13.93 -7.37
CA GLU A 46 -7.75 -13.26 -6.31
C GLU A 46 -7.16 -13.56 -4.92
N TYR A 47 -7.01 -12.52 -4.09
CA TYR A 47 -6.48 -12.65 -2.73
C TYR A 47 -7.41 -13.51 -1.86
N GLY A 48 -6.84 -14.49 -1.15
CA GLY A 48 -7.56 -15.46 -0.33
C GLY A 48 -8.16 -16.64 -1.10
N VAL A 49 -8.13 -16.63 -2.45
CA VAL A 49 -8.57 -17.75 -3.30
C VAL A 49 -7.37 -18.39 -3.97
N ASP A 50 -6.61 -17.62 -4.75
CA ASP A 50 -5.47 -18.10 -5.52
C ASP A 50 -4.14 -17.94 -4.77
N TYR A 51 -4.06 -16.97 -3.86
CA TYR A 51 -2.85 -16.69 -3.08
C TYR A 51 -3.16 -15.98 -1.76
N ASP A 52 -2.21 -16.03 -0.84
CA ASP A 52 -2.25 -15.30 0.43
C ASP A 52 -0.87 -14.72 0.81
N CYS A 53 -0.83 -13.85 1.81
CA CYS A 53 0.33 -13.10 2.27
C CYS A 53 0.51 -13.28 3.79
N PHE A 54 1.31 -14.26 4.21
CA PHE A 54 1.41 -14.64 5.64
C PHE A 54 2.75 -14.31 6.31
N ILE A 55 3.84 -14.13 5.55
CA ILE A 55 5.18 -13.93 6.13
C ILE A 55 5.38 -12.48 6.53
N SER A 56 5.87 -12.20 7.74
CA SER A 56 6.22 -10.85 8.18
C SER A 56 7.56 -10.41 7.58
N GLY A 57 7.50 -9.64 6.49
CA GLY A 57 8.65 -8.98 5.87
C GLY A 57 8.50 -8.85 4.37
N GLY A 58 8.79 -7.66 3.84
CA GLY A 58 8.75 -7.38 2.40
C GLY A 58 7.37 -7.02 1.86
N THR A 59 7.30 -6.95 0.53
CA THR A 59 6.08 -6.66 -0.23
C THR A 59 5.64 -7.95 -0.92
N CYS A 60 4.41 -8.38 -0.64
CA CYS A 60 3.83 -9.59 -1.18
C CYS A 60 3.36 -9.36 -2.63
N THR A 61 2.60 -8.30 -2.83
CA THR A 61 2.03 -7.93 -4.13
C THR A 61 2.14 -6.44 -4.39
N TYR A 62 1.99 -6.08 -5.65
CA TYR A 62 2.04 -4.74 -6.17
C TYR A 62 0.80 -4.49 -7.03
N TYR A 63 0.40 -3.23 -7.13
CA TYR A 63 -0.66 -2.81 -8.02
C TYR A 63 -0.23 -1.61 -8.86
N LYS A 64 -1.00 -1.31 -9.91
CA LYS A 64 -0.79 -0.14 -10.76
C LYS A 64 -1.71 0.99 -10.32
N PRO A 65 -1.20 2.04 -9.66
CA PRO A 65 -2.04 3.14 -9.18
C PRO A 65 -2.63 3.98 -10.33
N ASP A 66 -1.92 4.08 -11.45
CA ASP A 66 -2.40 4.80 -12.64
C ASP A 66 -2.04 4.01 -13.90
N PRO A 67 -2.85 3.01 -14.29
CA PRO A 67 -2.56 2.17 -15.45
C PRO A 67 -2.57 2.92 -16.78
N VAL A 68 -3.22 4.09 -16.84
CA VAL A 68 -3.45 4.86 -18.07
C VAL A 68 -2.35 5.88 -18.33
N GLY A 69 -1.98 6.68 -17.33
CA GLY A 69 -0.90 7.67 -17.46
C GLY A 69 0.49 7.13 -17.09
N GLN A 70 0.58 6.12 -16.22
CA GLN A 70 1.83 5.52 -15.74
C GLN A 70 1.79 3.98 -15.74
N PRO A 71 1.72 3.35 -16.93
CA PRO A 71 1.49 1.90 -17.07
C PRO A 71 2.59 1.00 -16.48
N ASN A 72 3.79 1.55 -16.27
CA ASN A 72 4.95 0.84 -15.73
C ASN A 72 5.27 1.22 -14.27
N SER A 73 4.37 1.95 -13.61
CA SER A 73 4.51 2.32 -12.20
C SER A 73 3.79 1.29 -11.34
N TYR A 74 4.52 0.71 -10.38
CA TYR A 74 4.03 -0.31 -9.47
C TYR A 74 4.22 0.17 -8.03
N SER A 75 3.15 0.11 -7.25
CA SER A 75 3.16 0.46 -5.82
C SER A 75 2.93 -0.81 -5.00
N PRO A 76 3.56 -0.95 -3.81
CA PRO A 76 3.28 -2.05 -2.90
C PRO A 76 1.80 -2.07 -2.49
N CYS A 77 1.21 -3.26 -2.44
CA CYS A 77 -0.16 -3.49 -2.06
C CYS A 77 -0.28 -4.25 -0.75
N HIS A 78 -0.11 -5.57 -0.80
CA HIS A 78 -0.05 -6.40 0.39
C HIS A 78 1.38 -6.49 0.89
N ILE A 79 1.54 -6.43 2.21
CA ILE A 79 2.81 -6.69 2.87
C ILE A 79 2.96 -8.18 3.15
N GLY A 80 4.19 -8.67 3.08
CA GLY A 80 4.56 -10.00 3.49
C GLY A 80 5.05 -10.92 2.38
N GLY A 81 5.08 -12.22 2.66
CA GLY A 81 5.54 -13.23 1.71
C GLY A 81 4.38 -13.88 0.97
N TYR A 82 4.49 -13.91 -0.36
CA TYR A 82 3.55 -14.60 -1.24
C TYR A 82 3.52 -16.10 -0.97
N TYR A 83 2.31 -16.62 -0.81
CA TYR A 83 2.02 -18.02 -0.55
C TYR A 83 0.86 -18.48 -1.44
N ILE A 84 0.95 -19.69 -1.99
CA ILE A 84 -0.15 -20.33 -2.73
C ILE A 84 -0.67 -21.46 -1.83
N PRO A 85 -1.96 -21.46 -1.45
CA PRO A 85 -2.56 -22.52 -0.63
C PRO A 85 -2.62 -23.88 -1.34
#